data_AF-A0A940RM54-F1
#
_entry.id   AF-A0A940RM54-F1
#
_cell.length_a   1.000
_cell.length_b   1.000
_cell.length_c   1.000
_cell.angle_alpha   90.00
_cell.angle_beta   90.00
_cell.angle_gamma   90.00
#
_symmetry.space_group_name_H-M   'P 1'
#
loop_
_entity.id
_entity.type
_entity.pdbx_description
1 polymer ?
#
loop_
_entity_poly.entity_id
_entity_poly.type
_entity_poly.pdbx_seq_one_letter_code
_entity_poly.pdbx_strand_id
1 'polypeptide(L)'
;MRAELLGRLVAAQFELEAAVARLRTGTDSVGIARGELSLNDLLALQRSVATASPSALAGMRAEILAAAATIANEAKQAASSSATDAPDALTTASARARDTVRAVMDGMKDFDPYLRFASDEDREAYRKREEANRRAIDAAMAEGTPEGTARALKLAEAQLRDAGAHGADTSPAYASRLEDIKRREAELQTAGVVSPAAGPKADGQASPEKPDDLGDVLAVLKAAGVSSPAAAESSGHGLAENQTSKGGEVRRG
;
A
#
# COMPACT_ATOMS: atom_id res chain seq x y z
N MET A 1 -37.92 -3.79 -0.61
CA MET A 1 -37.43 -3.10 0.61
C MET A 1 -36.43 -3.93 1.41
N ARG A 2 -36.78 -5.10 1.98
CA ARG A 2 -35.81 -5.91 2.76
C ARG A 2 -34.53 -6.23 1.99
N ALA A 3 -34.65 -6.75 0.75
CA ALA A 3 -33.50 -7.08 -0.09
C ALA A 3 -32.60 -5.86 -0.38
N GLU A 4 -33.19 -4.69 -0.59
CA GLU A 4 -32.44 -3.43 -0.80
C GLU A 4 -31.65 -3.03 0.46
N LEU A 5 -32.30 -3.07 1.63
CA LEU A 5 -31.66 -2.73 2.90
C LEU A 5 -30.52 -3.69 3.24
N LEU A 6 -30.73 -5.00 3.04
CA LEU A 6 -29.68 -6.00 3.20
C LEU A 6 -28.54 -5.78 2.20
N GLY A 7 -28.84 -5.47 0.94
CA GLY A 7 -27.82 -5.16 -0.06
C GLY A 7 -26.91 -3.98 0.34
N ARG A 8 -27.50 -2.90 0.89
CA ARG A 8 -26.71 -1.76 1.40
C ARG A 8 -25.84 -2.11 2.60
N LEU A 9 -26.36 -2.92 3.53
CA LEU A 9 -25.60 -3.39 4.69
C LEU A 9 -24.43 -4.30 4.27
N VAL A 10 -24.66 -5.22 3.34
CA VAL A 10 -23.61 -6.11 2.82
C VAL A 10 -22.52 -5.31 2.10
N ALA A 11 -22.88 -4.32 1.29
CA ALA A 11 -21.89 -3.45 0.65
C ALA A 11 -21.03 -2.69 1.68
N ALA A 12 -21.66 -2.09 2.70
CA ALA A 12 -20.95 -1.41 3.77
C ALA A 12 -20.03 -2.36 4.58
N GLN A 13 -20.47 -3.61 4.79
CA GLN A 13 -19.65 -4.64 5.43
C GLN A 13 -18.39 -4.94 4.63
N PHE A 14 -18.51 -5.18 3.31
CA PHE A 14 -17.35 -5.44 2.45
C PHE A 14 -16.34 -4.27 2.46
N GLU A 15 -16.84 -3.02 2.41
CA GLU A 15 -15.98 -1.83 2.48
C GLU A 15 -15.23 -1.75 3.82
N LEU A 16 -15.91 -2.04 4.92
CA LEU A 16 -15.32 -2.01 6.27
C LEU A 16 -14.32 -3.14 6.49
N GLU A 17 -14.62 -4.37 6.05
CA GLU A 17 -13.70 -5.51 6.11
C GLU A 17 -12.41 -5.20 5.33
N ALA A 18 -12.53 -4.61 4.14
CA ALA A 18 -11.37 -4.20 3.35
C ALA A 18 -10.55 -3.10 4.07
N ALA A 19 -11.21 -2.14 4.73
CA ALA A 19 -10.53 -1.11 5.52
C ALA A 19 -9.79 -1.70 6.73
N VAL A 20 -10.43 -2.59 7.49
CA VAL A 20 -9.79 -3.29 8.64
C VAL A 20 -8.61 -4.13 8.18
N ALA A 21 -8.73 -4.85 7.05
CA ALA A 21 -7.62 -5.61 6.48
C ALA A 21 -6.42 -4.70 6.15
N ARG A 22 -6.64 -3.49 5.62
CA ARG A 22 -5.58 -2.50 5.39
C ARG A 22 -4.98 -2.00 6.71
N LEU A 23 -5.81 -1.64 7.70
CA LEU A 23 -5.31 -1.17 9.00
C LEU A 23 -4.44 -2.22 9.71
N ARG A 24 -4.76 -3.51 9.55
CA ARG A 24 -3.92 -4.62 10.06
C ARG A 24 -2.53 -4.66 9.45
N THR A 25 -2.32 -4.09 8.25
CA THR A 25 -0.98 -3.92 7.68
C THR A 25 -0.23 -2.71 8.26
N GLY A 26 -0.95 -1.70 8.76
CA GLY A 26 -0.41 -0.42 9.25
C GLY A 26 -0.17 -0.32 10.76
N THR A 27 -0.32 -1.40 11.53
CA THR A 27 -0.19 -1.42 13.01
C THR A 27 -1.15 -0.51 13.81
N ASP A 28 -2.16 0.08 13.18
CA ASP A 28 -3.17 0.92 13.83
C ASP A 28 -4.16 0.09 14.66
N SER A 29 -3.72 -0.31 15.86
CA SER A 29 -4.51 -1.11 16.80
C SER A 29 -5.84 -0.45 17.20
N VAL A 30 -5.90 0.88 17.26
CA VAL A 30 -7.12 1.62 17.63
C VAL A 30 -8.12 1.58 16.48
N GLY A 31 -7.65 1.83 15.25
CA GLY A 31 -8.48 1.71 14.05
C GLY A 31 -9.01 0.28 13.86
N ILE A 32 -8.19 -0.74 14.09
CA ILE A 32 -8.60 -2.15 14.01
C ILE A 32 -9.72 -2.45 15.01
N ALA A 33 -9.52 -2.12 16.29
CA ALA A 33 -10.51 -2.39 17.34
C ALA A 33 -11.85 -1.68 17.07
N ARG A 34 -11.80 -0.44 16.57
CA ARG A 34 -12.99 0.31 16.18
C ARG A 34 -13.71 -0.35 14.99
N GLY A 35 -12.97 -0.75 13.96
CA GLY A 35 -13.55 -1.42 12.80
C GLY A 35 -14.18 -2.78 13.15
N GLU A 36 -13.59 -3.55 14.05
CA GLU A 36 -14.16 -4.81 14.56
C GLU A 36 -15.45 -4.59 15.37
N LEU A 37 -15.52 -3.51 16.15
CA LEU A 37 -16.75 -3.11 16.82
C LEU A 37 -17.85 -2.76 15.81
N SER A 38 -17.54 -1.90 14.83
CA SER A 38 -18.48 -1.51 13.77
C SER A 38 -18.99 -2.71 12.95
N LEU A 39 -18.15 -3.73 12.70
CA LEU A 39 -18.57 -4.98 12.04
C LEU A 39 -19.58 -5.78 12.88
N ASN A 40 -19.37 -5.87 14.20
CA ASN A 40 -20.30 -6.56 15.09
C ASN A 40 -21.67 -5.88 15.14
N ASP A 41 -21.69 -4.54 15.16
CA ASP A 41 -22.92 -3.74 15.12
C ASP A 41 -23.67 -3.97 13.79
N LEU A 42 -22.95 -4.03 12.67
CA LEU A 42 -23.51 -4.30 11.35
C LEU A 42 -24.16 -5.69 11.28
N LEU A 43 -23.50 -6.72 11.84
CA LEU A 43 -24.06 -8.08 11.92
C LEU A 43 -25.29 -8.16 12.83
N ALA A 44 -25.34 -7.39 13.92
CA ALA A 44 -26.52 -7.28 14.77
C ALA A 44 -27.70 -6.62 14.03
N LEU A 45 -27.42 -5.58 13.25
CA LEU A 45 -28.41 -4.88 12.43
C LEU A 45 -28.94 -5.77 11.29
N GLN A 46 -28.07 -6.53 10.61
CA GLN A 46 -28.47 -7.50 9.59
C GLN A 46 -29.42 -8.58 10.14
N ARG A 47 -29.12 -9.13 11.32
CA ARG A 47 -30.01 -10.08 12.02
C ARG A 47 -31.37 -9.47 12.34
N SER A 48 -31.38 -8.22 12.80
CA SER A 48 -32.62 -7.49 13.10
C SER A 48 -33.47 -7.26 11.85
N VAL A 49 -32.85 -6.89 10.72
CA VAL A 49 -33.53 -6.70 9.42
C VAL A 49 -34.10 -8.01 8.87
N ALA A 50 -33.40 -9.13 9.10
CA ALA A 50 -33.85 -10.44 8.64
C ALA A 50 -35.17 -10.88 9.31
N THR A 51 -35.37 -10.55 10.59
CA THR A 51 -36.56 -10.93 11.35
C THR A 51 -37.62 -9.83 11.48
N ALA A 52 -37.31 -8.58 11.13
CA ALA A 52 -38.21 -7.44 11.26
C ALA A 52 -39.48 -7.56 10.37
N SER A 53 -40.63 -7.19 10.92
CA SER A 53 -41.88 -7.07 10.16
C SER A 53 -41.81 -5.93 9.13
N PRO A 54 -42.71 -5.88 8.12
CA PRO A 54 -42.70 -4.82 7.12
C PRO A 54 -42.82 -3.40 7.70
N SER A 55 -43.63 -3.20 8.75
CA SER A 55 -43.77 -1.90 9.43
C SER A 55 -42.53 -1.53 10.24
N ALA A 56 -41.90 -2.50 10.91
CA ALA A 56 -40.63 -2.28 11.61
C ALA A 56 -39.50 -1.92 10.63
N LEU A 57 -39.44 -2.57 9.47
CA LEU A 57 -38.47 -2.25 8.41
C LEU A 57 -38.60 -0.81 7.90
N ALA A 58 -39.82 -0.29 7.79
CA ALA A 58 -40.04 1.10 7.42
C ALA A 58 -39.48 2.06 8.47
N GLY A 59 -39.62 1.74 9.77
CA GLY A 59 -39.03 2.50 10.86
C GLY A 59 -37.49 2.43 10.92
N MET A 60 -36.92 1.26 10.64
CA MET A 60 -35.46 1.04 10.65
C MET A 60 -34.74 1.66 9.44
N ARG A 61 -35.46 2.10 8.40
CA ARG A 61 -34.85 2.57 7.14
C ARG A 61 -33.85 3.71 7.36
N ALA A 62 -34.20 4.71 8.17
CA ALA A 62 -33.32 5.84 8.43
C ALA A 62 -32.06 5.42 9.20
N GLU A 63 -32.22 4.52 10.18
CA GLU A 63 -31.13 3.98 10.99
C GLU A 63 -30.15 3.16 10.15
N ILE A 64 -30.65 2.31 9.25
CA ILE A 64 -29.82 1.50 8.33
C ILE A 64 -29.01 2.40 7.38
N LEU A 65 -29.64 3.44 6.84
CA LEU A 65 -28.96 4.38 5.95
C LEU A 65 -27.89 5.19 6.70
N ALA A 66 -28.18 5.61 7.94
CA ALA A 66 -27.22 6.31 8.78
C ALA A 66 -26.04 5.41 9.16
N ALA A 67 -26.30 4.15 9.56
CA ALA A 67 -25.27 3.18 9.89
C ALA A 67 -24.35 2.90 8.68
N ALA A 68 -24.93 2.64 7.51
CA ALA A 68 -24.16 2.41 6.29
C ALA A 68 -23.31 3.64 5.89
N ALA A 69 -23.86 4.85 6.02
CA ALA A 69 -23.12 6.08 5.72
C ALA A 69 -21.98 6.33 6.71
N THR A 70 -22.20 6.10 8.01
CA THR A 70 -21.16 6.20 9.04
C THR A 70 -20.02 5.22 8.74
N ILE A 71 -20.34 3.96 8.43
CA ILE A 71 -19.35 2.92 8.14
C ILE A 71 -18.56 3.25 6.87
N ALA A 72 -19.22 3.69 5.80
CA ALA A 72 -18.54 4.12 4.58
C ALA A 72 -17.60 5.31 4.84
N ASN A 73 -17.97 6.24 5.73
CA ASN A 73 -17.11 7.35 6.13
C ASN A 73 -15.92 6.89 7.00
N GLU A 74 -16.13 5.94 7.92
CA GLU A 74 -15.05 5.33 8.72
C GLU A 74 -14.05 4.59 7.82
N ALA A 75 -14.53 3.81 6.84
CA ALA A 75 -13.70 3.12 5.88
C ALA A 75 -12.87 4.10 5.02
N LYS A 76 -13.48 5.22 4.59
CA LYS A 76 -12.77 6.29 3.87
C LYS A 76 -11.73 6.99 4.74
N GLN A 77 -12.05 7.28 6.00
CA GLN A 77 -11.12 7.88 6.95
C GLN A 77 -9.92 6.97 7.20
N ALA A 78 -10.16 5.69 7.49
CA ALA A 78 -9.12 4.68 7.64
C ALA A 78 -8.19 4.61 6.41
N ALA A 79 -8.78 4.60 5.20
CA ALA A 79 -8.01 4.61 3.96
C ALA A 79 -7.16 5.89 3.79
N SER A 80 -7.67 7.05 4.21
CA SER A 80 -6.92 8.31 4.15
C SER A 80 -5.81 8.41 5.21
N SER A 81 -6.02 7.86 6.41
CA SER A 81 -5.00 7.80 7.45
C SER A 81 -3.83 6.91 7.04
N SER A 82 -4.10 5.75 6.42
CA SER A 82 -3.05 4.88 5.87
C SER A 82 -2.19 5.56 4.79
N ALA A 83 -2.78 6.48 4.01
CA ALA A 83 -2.05 7.21 2.99
C ALA A 83 -1.09 8.27 3.57
N THR A 84 -1.31 8.70 4.81
CA THR A 84 -0.42 9.65 5.50
C THR A 84 0.80 8.94 6.09
N ASP A 85 0.66 7.68 6.50
CA ASP A 85 1.74 6.85 7.04
C ASP A 85 2.61 6.16 5.96
N ALA A 86 2.08 5.96 4.76
CA ALA A 86 2.81 5.35 3.64
C ALA A 86 4.13 6.05 3.27
N PRO A 87 4.20 7.40 3.11
CA PRO A 87 5.46 8.09 2.85
C PRO A 87 6.46 7.95 4.02
N ASP A 88 5.98 7.85 5.26
CA ASP A 88 6.84 7.65 6.44
C ASP A 88 7.37 6.22 6.53
N ALA A 89 6.54 5.22 6.20
CA ALA A 89 6.94 3.82 6.13
C ALA A 89 8.02 3.61 5.05
N LEU A 90 7.83 4.22 3.87
CA LEU A 90 8.78 4.17 2.77
C LEU A 90 10.11 4.86 3.12
N THR A 91 10.04 6.05 3.71
CA THR A 91 11.23 6.80 4.13
C THR A 91 12.01 6.02 5.19
N THR A 92 11.31 5.43 6.15
CA THR A 92 11.90 4.59 7.21
C THR A 92 12.54 3.32 6.65
N ALA A 93 11.84 2.59 5.77
CA ALA A 93 12.38 1.40 5.12
C ALA A 93 13.63 1.73 4.30
N SER A 94 13.60 2.84 3.56
CA SER A 94 14.74 3.33 2.77
C SER A 94 15.92 3.74 3.64
N ALA A 95 15.69 4.37 4.81
CA ALA A 95 16.78 4.68 5.75
C ALA A 95 17.44 3.40 6.30
N ARG A 96 16.64 2.43 6.76
CA ARG A 96 17.16 1.16 7.30
C ARG A 96 17.90 0.33 6.25
N ALA A 97 17.41 0.33 5.01
CA ALA A 97 18.07 -0.34 3.90
C ALA A 97 19.42 0.32 3.58
N ARG A 98 19.48 1.66 3.54
CA ARG A 98 20.75 2.40 3.37
C ARG A 98 21.76 2.07 4.47
N ASP A 99 21.34 2.03 5.73
CA ASP A 99 22.21 1.68 6.85
C ASP A 99 22.70 0.23 6.75
N THR A 100 21.83 -0.69 6.31
CA THR A 100 22.20 -2.09 6.08
C THR A 100 23.22 -2.22 4.95
N VAL A 101 23.04 -1.51 3.83
CA VAL A 101 24.02 -1.48 2.73
C VAL A 101 25.38 -1.00 3.23
N ARG A 102 25.42 0.11 3.97
CA ARG A 102 26.68 0.63 4.54
C ARG A 102 27.34 -0.38 5.47
N ALA A 103 26.59 -0.94 6.41
CA ALA A 103 27.10 -1.93 7.35
C ALA A 103 27.65 -3.19 6.66
N VAL A 104 26.98 -3.67 5.61
CA VAL A 104 27.46 -4.80 4.80
C VAL A 104 28.75 -4.43 4.09
N MET A 105 28.81 -3.28 3.43
CA MET A 105 29.97 -2.86 2.65
C MET A 105 31.20 -2.55 3.51
N ASP A 106 31.01 -1.91 4.67
CA ASP A 106 32.07 -1.66 5.65
C ASP A 106 32.61 -2.97 6.22
N GLY A 107 31.72 -3.94 6.46
CA GLY A 107 32.06 -5.26 6.98
C GLY A 107 32.63 -6.23 5.95
N MET A 108 32.67 -5.91 4.64
CA MET A 108 33.08 -6.89 3.61
C MET A 108 34.50 -7.44 3.84
N LYS A 109 35.40 -6.64 4.42
CA LYS A 109 36.78 -7.07 4.74
C LYS A 109 36.83 -8.16 5.82
N ASP A 110 35.80 -8.30 6.64
CA ASP A 110 35.72 -9.36 7.65
C ASP A 110 35.68 -10.75 7.02
N PHE A 111 35.33 -10.84 5.72
CA PHE A 111 35.32 -12.09 4.98
C PHE A 111 36.67 -12.47 4.37
N ASP A 112 37.63 -11.54 4.27
CA ASP A 112 38.94 -11.78 3.64
C ASP A 112 39.66 -13.05 4.15
N PRO A 113 39.67 -13.37 5.45
CA PRO A 113 40.32 -14.60 5.96
C PRO A 113 39.68 -15.90 5.46
N TYR A 114 38.40 -15.84 5.06
CA TYR A 114 37.61 -16.98 4.60
C TYR A 114 37.68 -17.16 3.09
N LEU A 115 38.10 -16.13 2.35
CA LEU A 115 38.17 -16.19 0.90
C LEU A 115 39.20 -17.22 0.42
N ARG A 116 38.79 -18.05 -0.53
CA ARG A 116 39.58 -19.07 -1.20
C ARG A 116 39.43 -18.88 -2.70
N PHE A 117 40.55 -18.61 -3.35
CA PHE A 117 40.62 -18.41 -4.80
C PHE A 117 41.30 -19.60 -5.44
N ALA A 118 40.88 -19.95 -6.65
CA ALA A 118 41.46 -21.06 -7.40
C ALA A 118 42.87 -20.73 -7.92
N SER A 119 43.14 -19.44 -8.17
CA SER A 119 44.43 -18.93 -8.62
C SER A 119 44.61 -17.45 -8.26
N ASP A 120 45.79 -16.89 -8.52
CA ASP A 120 46.03 -15.45 -8.34
C ASP A 120 45.22 -14.60 -9.33
N GLU A 121 45.01 -15.08 -10.56
CA GLU A 121 44.18 -14.43 -11.56
C GLU A 121 42.71 -14.35 -11.12
N ASP A 122 42.19 -15.41 -10.49
CA ASP A 122 40.84 -15.45 -9.92
C ASP A 122 40.68 -14.43 -8.79
N ARG A 123 41.69 -14.35 -7.90
CA ARG A 123 41.73 -13.32 -6.85
C ARG A 123 41.72 -11.91 -7.43
N GLU A 124 42.54 -11.64 -8.44
CA GLU A 124 42.59 -10.32 -9.09
C GLU A 124 41.26 -9.99 -9.79
N ALA A 125 40.66 -10.96 -10.49
CA ALA A 125 39.36 -10.80 -11.12
C ALA A 125 38.26 -10.49 -10.09
N TYR A 126 38.26 -11.20 -8.95
CA TYR A 126 37.35 -10.93 -7.83
C TYR A 126 37.54 -9.51 -7.30
N ARG A 127 38.78 -9.07 -7.02
CA ARG A 127 39.04 -7.72 -6.50
C ARG A 127 38.62 -6.62 -7.46
N LYS A 128 38.78 -6.84 -8.77
CA LYS A 128 38.29 -5.92 -9.80
C LYS A 128 36.76 -5.82 -9.80
N ARG A 129 36.04 -6.94 -9.66
CA ARG A 129 34.57 -6.93 -9.53
C ARG A 129 34.12 -6.27 -8.23
N GLU A 130 34.79 -6.56 -7.12
CA GLU A 130 34.52 -5.95 -5.81
C GLU A 130 34.62 -4.42 -5.87
N GLU A 131 35.67 -3.88 -6.49
CA GLU A 131 35.82 -2.43 -6.65
C GLU A 131 34.74 -1.84 -7.57
N ALA A 132 34.44 -2.50 -8.69
CA ALA A 132 33.36 -2.08 -9.59
C ALA A 132 32.00 -2.05 -8.89
N ASN A 133 31.68 -3.10 -8.12
CA ASN A 133 30.45 -3.19 -7.35
C ASN A 133 30.38 -2.12 -6.26
N ARG A 134 31.49 -1.85 -5.54
CA ARG A 134 31.55 -0.77 -4.55
C ARG A 134 31.19 0.58 -5.19
N ARG A 135 31.80 0.91 -6.34
CA ARG A 135 31.48 2.16 -7.06
C ARG A 135 30.01 2.22 -7.51
N ALA A 136 29.45 1.10 -7.98
CA ALA A 136 28.06 1.03 -8.38
C ALA A 136 27.09 1.21 -7.20
N ILE A 137 27.43 0.64 -6.03
CA ILE A 137 26.69 0.81 -4.78
C ILE A 137 26.76 2.28 -4.33
N ASP A 138 27.94 2.88 -4.31
CA ASP A 138 28.13 4.28 -3.94
C ASP A 138 27.33 5.22 -4.85
N ALA A 139 27.35 4.97 -6.16
CA ALA A 139 26.56 5.72 -7.12
C ALA A 139 25.04 5.59 -6.88
N ALA A 140 24.55 4.37 -6.65
CA ALA A 140 23.13 4.13 -6.36
C ALA A 140 22.68 4.77 -5.04
N MET A 141 23.56 4.76 -4.02
CA MET A 141 23.31 5.42 -2.73
C MET A 141 23.33 6.94 -2.83
N ALA A 142 24.17 7.50 -3.70
CA ALA A 142 24.28 8.94 -3.93
C ALA A 142 23.03 9.56 -4.56
N GLU A 143 22.19 8.77 -5.23
CA GLU A 143 20.92 9.25 -5.79
C GLU A 143 19.93 9.71 -4.71
N GLY A 144 20.04 9.19 -3.49
CA GLY A 144 19.16 9.57 -2.38
C GLY A 144 17.69 9.18 -2.56
N THR A 145 17.37 8.34 -3.54
CA THR A 145 16.02 7.86 -3.84
C THR A 145 15.76 6.47 -3.23
N PRO A 146 14.48 6.10 -2.98
CA PRO A 146 14.14 4.73 -2.61
C PRO A 146 14.57 3.69 -3.66
N GLU A 147 14.45 4.02 -4.95
CA GLU A 147 14.85 3.14 -6.05
C GLU A 147 16.36 2.95 -6.10
N GLY A 148 17.14 4.02 -5.88
CA GLY A 148 18.59 3.96 -5.73
C GLY A 148 18.98 3.09 -4.54
N THR A 149 18.28 3.24 -3.41
CA THR A 149 18.47 2.39 -2.22
C THR A 149 18.19 0.91 -2.51
N ALA A 150 17.08 0.60 -3.19
CA ALA A 150 16.74 -0.76 -3.56
C ALA A 150 17.79 -1.38 -4.51
N ARG A 151 18.31 -0.59 -5.47
CA ARG A 151 19.41 -1.05 -6.34
C ARG A 151 20.70 -1.29 -5.56
N ALA A 152 21.07 -0.38 -4.66
CA ALA A 152 22.25 -0.53 -3.82
C ALA A 152 22.16 -1.79 -2.95
N LEU A 153 20.97 -2.09 -2.40
CA LEU A 153 20.72 -3.28 -1.61
C LEU A 153 20.90 -4.58 -2.43
N LYS A 154 20.38 -4.62 -3.66
CA LYS A 154 20.57 -5.76 -4.58
C LYS A 154 22.04 -5.95 -4.98
N LEU A 155 22.76 -4.86 -5.24
CA LEU A 155 24.19 -4.91 -5.54
C LEU A 155 25.00 -5.42 -4.33
N ALA A 156 24.65 -4.99 -3.11
CA ALA A 156 25.27 -5.49 -1.88
C ALA A 156 24.98 -6.99 -1.68
N GLU A 157 23.76 -7.45 -1.96
CA GLU A 157 23.41 -8.88 -1.96
C GLU A 157 24.27 -9.67 -2.95
N ALA A 158 24.40 -9.16 -4.19
CA ALA A 158 25.19 -9.79 -5.23
C ALA A 158 26.67 -9.87 -4.85
N GLN A 159 27.23 -8.80 -4.26
CA GLN A 159 28.60 -8.78 -3.75
C GLN A 159 28.80 -9.80 -2.63
N LEU A 160 27.85 -9.90 -1.70
CA LEU A 160 27.92 -10.88 -0.62
C LEU A 160 27.85 -12.31 -1.17
N ARG A 161 26.97 -12.58 -2.15
CA ARG A 161 26.89 -13.89 -2.83
C ARG A 161 28.15 -14.23 -3.62
N ASP A 162 28.76 -13.27 -4.32
CA ASP A 162 30.04 -13.48 -5.02
C ASP A 162 31.13 -13.84 -3.99
N ALA A 163 31.21 -13.14 -2.85
CA ALA A 163 32.11 -13.51 -1.77
C ALA A 163 31.81 -14.92 -1.21
N GLY A 164 30.54 -15.28 -1.09
CA GLY A 164 30.09 -16.61 -0.68
C GLY A 164 30.57 -17.71 -1.63
N ALA A 165 30.52 -17.47 -2.95
CA ALA A 165 31.05 -18.40 -3.95
C ALA A 165 32.57 -18.61 -3.83
N HIS A 166 33.28 -17.68 -3.17
CA HIS A 166 34.71 -17.78 -2.87
C HIS A 166 34.96 -18.15 -1.40
N GLY A 167 33.99 -18.75 -0.69
CA GLY A 167 34.18 -19.31 0.66
C GLY A 167 33.83 -18.41 1.83
N ALA A 168 33.33 -17.18 1.59
CA ALA A 168 32.85 -16.31 2.67
C ALA A 168 31.65 -16.90 3.43
N ASP A 169 30.92 -17.84 2.83
CA ASP A 169 29.79 -18.56 3.43
C ASP A 169 30.18 -19.41 4.66
N THR A 170 31.46 -19.75 4.79
CA THR A 170 32.01 -20.40 5.99
C THR A 170 32.15 -19.46 7.20
N SER A 171 32.04 -18.15 7.01
CA SER A 171 32.05 -17.18 8.09
C SER A 171 30.73 -17.22 8.89
N PRO A 172 30.77 -17.21 10.23
CA PRO A 172 29.55 -17.19 11.05
C PRO A 172 28.68 -15.93 10.82
N ALA A 173 29.28 -14.84 10.32
CA ALA A 173 28.56 -13.60 10.04
C ALA A 173 27.81 -13.60 8.69
N TYR A 174 28.14 -14.52 7.77
CA TYR A 174 27.63 -14.51 6.40
C TYR A 174 26.10 -14.65 6.34
N ALA A 175 25.58 -15.70 6.98
CA ALA A 175 24.14 -15.98 6.96
C ALA A 175 23.33 -14.84 7.57
N SER A 176 23.80 -14.27 8.69
CA SER A 176 23.15 -13.13 9.34
C SER A 176 23.07 -11.91 8.42
N ARG A 177 24.18 -11.55 7.74
CA ARG A 177 24.19 -10.40 6.84
C ARG A 177 23.30 -10.60 5.62
N LEU A 178 23.27 -11.82 5.07
CA LEU A 178 22.39 -12.14 3.95
C LEU A 178 20.91 -12.08 4.34
N GLU A 179 20.54 -12.60 5.51
CA GLU A 179 19.17 -12.50 6.04
C GLU A 179 18.78 -11.05 6.33
N ASP A 180 19.71 -10.24 6.85
CA ASP A 180 19.47 -8.81 7.06
C ASP A 180 19.15 -8.08 5.75
N ILE A 181 19.90 -8.36 4.68
CA ILE A 181 19.65 -7.81 3.34
C ILE A 181 18.26 -8.23 2.84
N LYS A 182 17.93 -9.53 2.88
CA LYS A 182 16.61 -10.03 2.44
C LYS A 182 15.47 -9.40 3.21
N ARG A 183 15.63 -9.24 4.53
CA ARG A 183 14.63 -8.59 5.38
C ARG A 183 14.39 -7.14 4.95
N ARG A 184 15.46 -6.37 4.66
CA ARG A 184 15.30 -5.00 4.15
C ARG A 184 14.70 -4.94 2.75
N GLU A 185 14.97 -5.92 1.90
CA GLU A 185 14.34 -5.99 0.58
C GLU A 185 12.83 -6.22 0.73
N ALA A 186 12.41 -7.13 1.61
CA ALA A 186 10.99 -7.39 1.90
C ALA A 186 10.28 -6.15 2.49
N GLU A 187 10.96 -5.40 3.36
CA GLU A 187 10.47 -4.12 3.90
C GLU A 187 10.26 -3.09 2.77
N LEU A 188 11.21 -2.95 1.85
CA LEU A 188 11.08 -2.05 0.68
C LEU A 188 9.99 -2.50 -0.31
N GLN A 189 9.81 -3.80 -0.49
CA GLN A 189 8.72 -4.35 -1.31
C GLN A 189 7.35 -4.05 -0.70
N THR A 190 7.21 -4.23 0.61
CA THR A 190 5.96 -3.96 1.35
C THR A 190 5.65 -2.46 1.37
N ALA A 191 6.69 -1.62 1.40
CA ALA A 191 6.56 -0.16 1.28
C ALA A 191 6.29 0.33 -0.17
N GLY A 192 6.25 -0.56 -1.17
CA GLY A 192 5.84 -0.24 -2.54
C GLY A 192 6.94 0.24 -3.49
N VAL A 193 8.24 0.12 -3.14
CA VAL A 193 9.36 0.52 -4.02
C VAL A 193 9.64 -0.51 -5.09
N VAL A 194 9.48 -1.78 -4.73
CA VAL A 194 9.84 -2.92 -5.57
C VAL A 194 8.56 -3.71 -5.79
N SER A 195 8.01 -3.66 -6.99
CA SER A 195 6.98 -4.62 -7.39
C SER A 195 7.54 -6.03 -7.19
N PRO A 196 6.77 -6.96 -6.57
CA PRO A 196 7.21 -8.34 -6.47
C PRO A 196 7.59 -8.81 -7.87
N ALA A 197 8.82 -9.31 -8.01
CA ALA A 197 9.30 -9.77 -9.31
C ALA A 197 8.29 -10.79 -9.84
N ALA A 198 7.62 -10.45 -10.94
CA ALA A 198 6.96 -11.44 -11.75
C ALA A 198 8.04 -12.50 -12.04
N GLY A 199 7.77 -13.75 -11.68
CA GLY A 199 8.71 -14.86 -11.84
C GLY A 199 9.28 -14.91 -13.27
N PRO A 200 10.37 -15.67 -13.51
CA PRO A 200 11.06 -15.69 -14.79
C PRO A 200 10.04 -15.85 -15.92
N LYS A 201 9.85 -14.79 -16.69
CA LYS A 201 9.02 -14.84 -17.89
C LYS A 201 9.74 -15.80 -18.82
N ALA A 202 9.15 -16.98 -19.00
CA ALA A 202 9.53 -17.86 -20.08
C ALA A 202 9.47 -17.04 -21.37
N ASP A 203 10.59 -16.99 -22.08
CA ASP A 203 10.65 -16.41 -23.42
C ASP A 203 9.58 -17.05 -24.29
N GLY A 204 8.62 -16.24 -24.77
CA GLY A 204 7.60 -16.68 -25.72
C GLY A 204 6.17 -16.66 -25.20
N GLN A 205 5.66 -15.50 -24.79
CA GLN A 205 4.22 -15.24 -24.88
C GLN A 205 3.97 -13.78 -25.21
N ALA A 206 3.24 -13.58 -26.31
CA ALA A 206 2.88 -12.30 -26.88
C ALA A 206 2.27 -11.38 -25.81
N SER A 207 2.62 -10.09 -25.90
CA SER A 207 1.99 -9.02 -25.13
C SER A 207 0.46 -9.20 -25.12
N PRO A 208 -0.18 -9.30 -23.94
CA PRO A 208 -1.62 -9.10 -23.90
C PRO A 208 -1.86 -7.64 -24.27
N GLU A 209 -2.64 -7.44 -25.32
CA GLU A 209 -3.24 -6.14 -25.63
C GLU A 209 -3.90 -5.57 -24.38
N LYS A 210 -3.78 -4.25 -24.20
CA LYS A 210 -4.40 -3.51 -23.11
C LYS A 210 -5.89 -3.91 -23.01
N PRO A 211 -6.40 -4.30 -21.84
CA PRO A 211 -7.84 -4.38 -21.66
C PRO A 211 -8.37 -2.96 -21.52
N ASP A 212 -8.85 -2.39 -22.62
CA ASP A 212 -9.75 -1.23 -22.66
C ASP A 212 -11.15 -1.63 -22.14
N ASP A 213 -11.23 -2.21 -20.94
CA ASP A 213 -12.44 -2.88 -20.47
C ASP A 213 -13.11 -2.19 -19.27
N LEU A 214 -13.29 -0.88 -19.40
CA LEU A 214 -14.33 -0.16 -18.65
C LEU A 214 -15.74 -0.57 -19.10
N GLY A 215 -15.86 -1.19 -20.29
CA GLY A 215 -17.10 -1.71 -20.83
C GLY A 215 -17.67 -2.88 -20.02
N ASP A 216 -16.84 -3.84 -19.65
CA ASP A 216 -17.27 -5.02 -18.90
C ASP A 216 -17.69 -4.71 -17.46
N VAL A 217 -17.06 -3.73 -16.80
CA VAL A 217 -17.48 -3.30 -15.46
C VAL A 217 -18.88 -2.66 -15.49
N LEU A 218 -19.16 -1.87 -16.53
CA LEU A 218 -20.48 -1.26 -16.76
C LEU A 218 -21.54 -2.31 -17.14
N ALA A 219 -21.17 -3.34 -17.90
CA ALA A 219 -22.05 -4.45 -18.23
C ALA A 219 -22.43 -5.29 -17.00
N VAL A 220 -21.47 -5.58 -16.12
CA VAL A 220 -21.69 -6.29 -14.84
C VAL A 220 -22.57 -5.48 -13.90
N LEU A 221 -22.33 -4.17 -13.78
CA LEU A 221 -23.17 -3.26 -12.97
C LEU A 221 -24.62 -3.20 -13.47
N LYS A 222 -24.81 -3.17 -14.79
CA LYS A 222 -26.14 -3.16 -15.42
C LYS A 222 -26.87 -4.50 -15.27
N ALA A 223 -26.15 -5.62 -15.36
CA ALA A 223 -26.68 -6.96 -15.11
C ALA A 223 -27.06 -7.19 -13.63
N ALA A 224 -26.36 -6.52 -12.70
CA ALA A 224 -26.68 -6.52 -11.27
C ALA A 224 -27.86 -5.60 -10.89
N GLY A 225 -28.51 -4.95 -11.87
CA GLY A 225 -29.67 -4.09 -11.64
C GLY A 225 -29.33 -2.70 -11.09
N VAL A 226 -28.06 -2.28 -11.17
CA VAL A 226 -27.65 -0.92 -10.80
C VAL A 226 -28.01 0.01 -11.95
N SER A 227 -29.21 0.60 -11.87
CA SER A 227 -29.62 1.68 -12.77
C SER A 227 -28.88 2.97 -12.39
N SER A 228 -28.04 3.50 -13.28
CA SER A 228 -27.58 4.89 -13.16
C SER A 228 -28.80 5.81 -13.07
N PRO A 229 -28.86 6.75 -12.10
CA PRO A 229 -29.89 7.78 -12.11
C PRO A 229 -29.74 8.56 -13.42
N ALA A 230 -30.83 8.58 -14.20
CA ALA A 230 -30.91 9.34 -15.44
C ALA A 230 -30.44 10.78 -15.17
N ALA A 231 -29.56 11.26 -16.06
CA ALA A 231 -29.16 12.65 -16.11
C ALA A 231 -30.42 13.52 -16.19
N ALA A 232 -30.75 14.16 -15.06
CA ALA A 232 -31.67 15.28 -15.06
C ALA A 232 -30.90 16.45 -15.68
N GLU A 233 -31.16 16.68 -16.97
CA GLU A 233 -31.01 18.00 -17.54
C GLU A 233 -31.83 18.98 -16.70
N SER A 234 -31.17 19.83 -15.91
CA SER A 234 -31.74 21.11 -15.53
C SER A 234 -30.62 22.16 -15.48
N SER A 235 -30.45 22.82 -16.61
CA SER A 235 -29.99 24.20 -16.68
C SER A 235 -30.71 25.03 -15.63
N GLY A 236 -29.96 25.68 -14.75
CA GLY A 236 -30.50 26.54 -13.71
C GLY A 236 -29.42 27.12 -12.83
N HIS A 237 -28.56 27.98 -13.40
CA HIS A 237 -27.70 28.86 -12.60
C HIS A 237 -28.58 29.88 -11.87
N GLY A 238 -29.03 29.55 -10.66
CA GLY A 238 -29.61 30.49 -9.72
C GLY A 238 -28.53 31.29 -9.02
N LEU A 239 -28.03 32.35 -9.67
CA LEU A 239 -27.33 33.42 -8.97
C LEU A 239 -28.39 34.26 -8.23
N ALA A 240 -28.58 33.98 -6.94
CA ALA A 240 -29.34 34.86 -6.06
C ALA A 240 -28.47 36.09 -5.75
N GLU A 241 -28.71 37.12 -6.56
CA GLU A 241 -28.31 38.50 -6.34
C GLU A 241 -28.99 39.03 -5.06
N ASN A 242 -28.24 39.11 -3.96
CA ASN A 242 -28.72 39.78 -2.74
C ASN A 242 -28.31 41.25 -2.78
N GLN A 243 -29.07 42.05 -3.54
CA GLN A 243 -29.16 43.49 -3.35
C GLN A 243 -30.17 43.79 -2.25
N THR A 244 -29.69 44.32 -1.12
CA THR A 244 -30.33 45.31 -0.21
C THR A 244 -29.41 45.43 1.01
N SER A 245 -29.04 46.58 1.55
CA SER A 245 -29.68 47.89 1.55
C SER A 245 -28.65 48.93 2.04
N LYS A 246 -28.64 50.10 1.39
CA LYS A 246 -28.10 51.35 1.91
C LYS A 246 -28.93 51.81 3.12
N GLY A 247 -28.26 52.34 4.15
CA GLY A 247 -28.86 53.37 5.00
C GLY A 247 -28.42 53.27 6.45
N GLY A 248 -27.64 54.25 6.93
CA GLY A 248 -27.32 54.35 8.35
C GLY A 248 -26.21 55.30 8.72
N GLU A 249 -26.14 56.47 8.09
CA GLU A 249 -25.42 57.61 8.62
C GLU A 249 -26.09 58.06 9.93
N VAL A 250 -25.40 57.99 11.07
CA VAL A 250 -25.66 58.88 12.22
C VAL A 250 -24.34 59.31 12.84
N ARG A 251 -24.15 60.62 12.75
CA ARG A 251 -23.09 61.42 13.32
C ARG A 251 -23.56 61.93 14.70
N ARG A 252 -22.59 62.10 15.61
CA ARG A 252 -22.54 62.97 16.81
C ARG A 252 -22.86 62.34 18.17
N GLY A 253 -21.88 62.57 19.04
CA GLY A 253 -21.83 62.46 20.50
C GLY A 253 -20.39 62.72 20.87
#